data_AF-A0A0T9KLR6-F1
#
_entry.id   AF-A0A0T9KLR6-F1
#
_cell.length_a   1.000
_cell.length_b   1.000
_cell.length_c   1.000
_cell.angle_alpha   90.00
_cell.angle_beta   90.00
_cell.angle_gamma   90.00
#
_symmetry.space_group_name_H-M   'P 1'
#
loop_
_entity.id
_entity.type
_entity.pdbx_description
1 polymer ?
#
loop_
_entity_poly.entity_id
_entity_poly.type
_entity_poly.pdbx_seq_one_letter_code
_entity_poly.pdbx_strand_id
1 'polypeptide(L)' 'MLDTLPGGEDFILRPVKYQLTTMGEIKSGNIDLLDIALLNDYLDLDAENQAKIDKWRADHEQR' A
#
# COMPACT_ATOMS: atom_id res chain seq x y z
N MET A 1 5.91 12.93 10.46
CA MET A 1 4.58 13.18 9.85
C MET A 1 4.68 12.59 8.46
N LEU A 2 3.86 11.61 8.08
CA LEU A 2 3.88 11.13 6.70
C LEU A 2 3.36 12.29 5.84
N ASP A 3 4.22 12.84 4.98
CA ASP A 3 3.83 13.90 4.05
C ASP A 3 2.79 13.33 3.08
N THR A 4 1.52 13.60 3.34
CA THR A 4 0.43 13.31 2.42
C THR A 4 0.29 14.48 1.45
N LEU A 5 -0.03 14.20 0.19
CA LEU A 5 -0.42 15.25 -0.76
C LEU A 5 -1.55 16.11 -0.17
N PRO A 6 -1.61 17.41 -0.49
CA PRO A 6 -2.52 18.37 0.15
C PRO A 6 -4.01 17.98 0.03
N GLY A 7 -4.38 17.15 -0.95
CA GLY A 7 -5.74 16.62 -1.11
C GLY A 7 -5.95 15.18 -0.61
N GLY A 8 -4.95 14.54 0.01
CA GLY A 8 -5.02 13.11 0.36
C GLY A 8 -4.92 12.18 -0.85
N GLU A 9 -4.49 12.72 -2.01
CA GLU A 9 -4.38 11.99 -3.28
C GLU A 9 -3.45 10.78 -3.21
N ASP A 10 -2.55 10.74 -2.22
CA ASP A 10 -1.66 9.60 -1.97
C ASP A 10 -2.45 8.29 -1.79
N PHE A 11 -3.66 8.34 -1.20
CA PHE A 11 -4.54 7.17 -1.09
C PHE A 11 -4.86 6.55 -2.46
N ILE A 12 -5.11 7.38 -3.47
CA ILE A 12 -5.44 6.92 -4.82
C ILE A 12 -4.17 6.50 -5.58
N LEU A 13 -3.05 7.17 -5.32
CA LEU A 13 -1.80 6.96 -6.04
C LEU A 13 -0.92 5.85 -5.45
N ARG A 14 -1.21 5.40 -4.21
CA ARG A 14 -0.45 4.34 -3.54
C ARG A 14 -0.42 3.05 -4.37
N PRO A 15 -1.54 2.50 -4.91
CA PRO A 15 -1.47 1.30 -5.74
C PRO A 15 -0.65 1.50 -7.04
N VAL A 16 -0.62 2.72 -7.59
CA VAL A 16 0.20 3.06 -8.76
C VAL A 16 1.69 3.01 -8.43
N LYS A 17 2.08 3.52 -7.26
CA LYS A 17 3.47 3.46 -6.77
C LYS A 17 3.97 2.02 -6.62
N TYR A 18 3.11 1.09 -6.22
CA TYR A 18 3.41 -0.34 -6.10
C TYR A 18 3.17 -1.13 -7.40
N GLN A 19 2.89 -0.45 -8.52
CA GLN A 19 2.65 -1.06 -9.83
C GLN A 19 1.48 -2.06 -9.84
N LEU A 20 0.51 -1.90 -8.92
CA LEU A 20 -0.70 -2.74 -8.86
C LEU A 20 -1.79 -2.25 -9.82
N THR A 21 -1.73 -0.98 -10.23
CA THR A 21 -2.62 -0.38 -11.23
C THR A 21 -1.88 0.75 -11.95
N THR A 22 -2.45 1.25 -13.04
CA THR A 22 -1.93 2.39 -13.77
C THR A 22 -2.78 3.64 -13.56
N MET A 23 -2.13 4.81 -13.67
CA MET A 23 -2.85 6.10 -13.72
C MET A 23 -3.86 6.16 -14.88
N GLY A 24 -3.61 5.41 -15.96
CA GLY A 24 -4.52 5.29 -17.09
C GLY A 24 -5.83 4.60 -16.70
N GLU A 25 -5.75 3.48 -15.98
CA GLU A 25 -6.93 2.72 -15.53
C GLU A 25 -7.79 3.48 -14.53
N ILE A 26 -7.15 4.21 -13.62
CA ILE A 26 -7.86 5.09 -12.67
C ILE A 26 -8.63 6.17 -13.43
N LYS A 27 -7.97 6.82 -14.41
CA LYS A 27 -8.60 7.88 -15.20
C LYS A 27 -9.67 7.38 -16.17
N SER A 28 -9.52 6.14 -16.66
CA SER A 28 -10.52 5.52 -17.53
C SER A 28 -11.73 4.99 -16.77
N GLY A 29 -11.65 4.89 -15.44
CA GLY A 29 -12.70 4.31 -14.59
C GLY A 29 -12.78 2.78 -14.69
N ASN A 30 -11.72 2.12 -15.17
CA ASN A 30 -11.67 0.65 -15.20
C ASN A 30 -11.52 0.04 -13.80
N ILE A 31 -10.92 0.81 -12.90
CA ILE A 31 -10.78 0.51 -11.49
C ILE A 31 -11.60 1.55 -10.72
N ASP A 32 -12.37 1.10 -9.74
CA ASP A 32 -13.17 1.98 -8.92
C ASP A 32 -12.49 2.31 -7.57
N LEU A 33 -13.15 3.15 -6.76
CA LEU A 33 -12.64 3.52 -5.45
C LEU A 33 -12.61 2.36 -4.45
N LEU A 34 -13.50 1.37 -4.62
CA LEU A 34 -13.54 0.18 -3.76
C LEU A 34 -12.34 -0.73 -4.07
N ASP A 35 -12.02 -0.92 -5.34
CA ASP A 35 -10.83 -1.66 -5.76
C ASP A 35 -9.55 -1.00 -5.21
N ILE A 36 -9.45 0.34 -5.31
CA ILE A 36 -8.32 1.10 -4.77
C ILE A 36 -8.22 0.91 -3.24
N ALA A 37 -9.35 0.96 -2.53
CA ALA A 37 -9.38 0.74 -1.09
C ALA A 37 -8.90 -0.68 -0.73
N LEU A 38 -9.35 -1.70 -1.45
CA LEU A 38 -8.93 -3.09 -1.25
C LEU A 38 -7.42 -3.27 -1.49
N LEU A 39 -6.87 -2.66 -2.54
CA LEU A 39 -5.44 -2.70 -2.83
C LEU A 39 -4.62 -2.03 -1.72
N ASN A 40 -5.12 -0.94 -1.16
CA ASN A 40 -4.48 -0.29 -0.02
C ASN A 40 -4.52 -1.14 1.24
N ASP A 41 -5.67 -1.75 1.56
CA ASP A 41 -5.81 -2.65 2.70
C ASP A 41 -4.87 -3.85 2.59
N TYR A 42 -4.71 -4.40 1.38
CA TYR A 42 -3.77 -5.47 1.11
C TYR A 42 -2.31 -5.05 1.35
N LEU A 43 -1.92 -3.85 0.89
CA LEU A 43 -0.58 -3.31 1.11
C LEU A 43 -0.30 -3.07 2.60
N ASP A 44 -1.30 -2.64 3.37
CA ASP A 44 -1.17 -2.49 4.81
C ASP A 44 -0.98 -3.84 5.50
N LEU A 45 -1.77 -4.85 5.13
CA LEU A 45 -1.61 -6.20 5.66
C LEU A 45 -0.22 -6.79 5.37
N ASP A 46 0.30 -6.58 4.16
CA ASP A 46 1.62 -7.06 3.76
C ASP A 46 2.73 -6.37 4.58
N ALA A 47 2.65 -5.05 4.76
CA ALA A 47 3.59 -4.29 5.59
C ALA A 47 3.57 -4.74 7.06
N GLU A 48 2.37 -5.00 7.61
CA GLU A 48 2.24 -5.55 8.96
C GLU A 48 2.85 -6.94 9.09
N ASN A 49 2.68 -7.79 8.09
CA ASN A 49 3.28 -9.12 8.07
C ASN A 49 4.80 -9.04 8.01
N GLN A 50 5.34 -8.17 7.15
CA GLN A 50 6.78 -7.96 7.05
C GLN A 50 7.37 -7.44 8.38
N ALA A 51 6.70 -6.49 9.04
CA ALA A 51 7.13 -6.00 10.35
C ALA A 51 7.13 -7.11 11.43
N LYS A 52 6.15 -8.02 11.40
CA LYS A 52 6.11 -9.18 12.31
C LYS A 52 7.24 -10.16 12.02
N ILE A 53 7.54 -10.42 10.74
CA ILE A 53 8.64 -11.28 10.32
C ILE A 53 9.99 -10.69 10.75
N ASP A 54 10.19 -9.39 10.53
CA ASP A 54 11.44 -8.71 10.89
C ASP A 54 11.64 -8.70 12.41
N LYS A 55 10.57 -8.49 13.19
CA LYS A 55 10.60 -8.65 14.64
C LYS A 55 10.98 -10.07 15.06
N TRP A 56 10.37 -11.08 14.44
CA TRP A 56 10.69 -12.48 14.72
C TRP A 56 12.15 -12.81 14.39
N ARG A 57 12.67 -12.33 13.25
CA ARG A 57 14.09 -12.50 12.89
C ARG A 57 15.02 -11.85 13.90
N ALA A 58 14.73 -10.62 14.31
CA ALA A 58 15.54 -9.91 15.31
C ALA A 58 15.59 -10.66 16.66
N ASP A 59 14.48 -11.28 17.07
CA ASP A 59 14.38 -12.03 18.33
C ASP A 59 15.01 -13.44 18.26
N HIS A 60 15.09 -14.06 17.08
CA HIS A 60 15.50 -15.46 16.91
C HIS A 60 16.87 -15.67 16.22
N GLU A 61 17.36 -14.74 15.41
CA GLU A 61 18.67 -14.85 14.73
C GLU A 61 19.85 -14.33 15.58
N GLN A 62 19.60 -13.76 16.77
CA GLN A 62 20.65 -13.34 17.72
C GLN A 62 21.15 -14.47 18.65
N ARG A 63 20.98 -15.75 18.28
CA ARG A 63 21.40 -16.91 19.09
C ARG A 63 22.61 -17.65 18.53
#